data_AF-A0A1F6Q827-F1
#
_entry.id   AF-A0A1F6Q827-F1
#
_cell.length_a   1.000
_cell.length_b   1.000
_cell.length_c   1.000
_cell.angle_alpha   90.00
_cell.angle_beta   90.00
_cell.angle_gamma   90.00
#
_symmetry.space_group_name_H-M   'P 1'
#
loop_
_entity.id
_entity.type
_entity.pdbx_description
1 polymer ?
#
loop_
_entity_poly.entity_id
_entity_poly.type
_entity_poly.pdbx_seq_one_letter_code
_entity_poly.pdbx_strand_id
1 'polypeptide(L)'
;MERFILPSIHLGAIAGVIFGILLLIPFVSPFVFFLMFILSGAGVIVVLKRYNSVGILSIYDGCSIGAIAGFISLIAASIVYIPVASLLGGFFSFKGLGFSILAVMLLVFSTAILSALFNAFSGLVTAYVYEKIETRHLSFKDHFEIEEGEQGELEEQEV
;
A
#
# COMPACT_ATOMS: atom_id res chain seq x y z
N MET A 1 -6.18 4.43 14.58
CA MET A 1 -5.56 5.18 13.45
C MET A 1 -4.06 5.42 13.62
N GLU A 2 -3.56 6.07 14.69
CA GLU A 2 -2.12 6.39 14.81
C GLU A 2 -1.16 5.19 14.66
N ARG A 3 -1.55 4.01 15.17
CA ARG A 3 -0.75 2.78 15.03
C ARG A 3 -0.50 2.34 13.58
N PHE A 4 -1.34 2.75 12.63
CA PHE A 4 -1.23 2.35 11.23
C PHE A 4 -0.55 3.40 10.35
N ILE A 5 -0.64 4.67 10.73
CA ILE A 5 -0.12 5.79 9.93
C ILE A 5 1.41 5.74 9.84
N LEU A 6 2.08 5.62 10.99
CA LEU A 6 3.54 5.60 11.06
C LEU A 6 4.14 4.46 10.21
N PRO A 7 3.73 3.19 10.36
CA PRO A 7 4.24 2.10 9.52
C PRO A 7 3.96 2.31 8.03
N SER A 8 2.79 2.85 7.67
CA SER A 8 2.42 3.10 6.27
C SER A 8 3.31 4.15 5.62
N ILE A 9 3.70 5.19 6.36
CA ILE A 9 4.66 6.21 5.89
C ILE A 9 6.03 5.58 5.65
N HIS A 10 6.54 4.79 6.60
CA HIS A 10 7.87 4.17 6.46
C HIS A 10 7.92 3.19 5.30
N LEU A 11 6.94 2.28 5.21
CA LEU A 11 6.88 1.29 4.12
C LEU A 11 6.61 1.94 2.76
N GLY A 12 5.74 2.96 2.73
CA GLY A 12 5.49 3.75 1.53
C GLY A 12 6.74 4.49 1.05
N ALA A 13 7.52 5.07 1.97
CA ALA A 13 8.78 5.75 1.62
C ALA A 13 9.81 4.77 1.06
N ILE A 14 9.98 3.60 1.68
CA ILE A 14 10.89 2.56 1.19
C ILE A 14 10.46 2.08 -0.20
N ALA A 15 9.18 1.78 -0.40
CA ALA A 15 8.65 1.39 -1.71
C ALA A 15 8.89 2.49 -2.75
N GLY A 16 8.65 3.75 -2.38
CA GLY A 16 8.89 4.91 -3.23
C GLY A 16 10.35 5.08 -3.65
N VAL A 17 11.30 4.90 -2.75
CA VAL A 17 12.74 4.93 -3.10
C VAL A 17 13.08 3.84 -4.11
N ILE A 18 12.60 2.61 -3.88
CA ILE A 18 12.82 1.48 -4.80
C ILE A 18 12.23 1.80 -6.18
N PHE A 19 10.98 2.28 -6.22
CA PHE A 19 10.34 2.69 -7.48
C PHE A 19 11.06 3.85 -8.15
N GLY A 20 11.55 4.83 -7.39
CA GLY A 20 12.31 5.96 -7.91
C GLY A 20 13.59 5.54 -8.63
N ILE A 21 14.29 4.53 -8.10
CA ILE A 21 15.46 3.93 -8.77
C ILE A 21 15.03 3.16 -10.02
N LEU A 22 13.98 2.33 -9.91
CA LEU A 22 13.48 1.53 -11.04
C LEU A 22 12.98 2.39 -12.21
N LEU A 23 12.45 3.58 -11.93
CA LEU A 23 12.02 4.56 -12.94
C LEU A 23 13.17 5.09 -13.81
N LEU A 24 14.42 4.98 -13.36
CA LEU A 24 15.60 5.40 -14.13
C LEU A 24 15.90 4.47 -15.31
N ILE A 25 15.35 3.25 -15.31
CA ILE A 25 15.57 2.26 -16.36
C ILE A 25 14.61 2.57 -17.53
N PRO A 26 15.12 2.96 -18.72
CA PRO A 26 14.27 3.22 -19.88
C PRO A 26 13.51 1.94 -20.28
N PHE A 27 12.35 2.08 -20.90
CA PHE A 27 11.39 1.01 -21.26
C PHE A 27 10.66 0.33 -20.10
N VAL A 28 11.29 0.22 -18.92
CA VAL A 28 10.67 -0.35 -17.72
C VAL A 28 9.88 0.70 -16.94
N SER A 29 10.29 1.97 -17.03
CA SER A 29 9.69 3.09 -16.31
C SER A 29 8.16 3.25 -16.43
N PRO A 30 7.49 3.12 -17.61
CA PRO A 30 6.04 3.29 -17.67
C PRO A 30 5.29 2.18 -16.90
N PHE A 31 5.80 0.95 -16.94
CA PHE A 31 5.21 -0.17 -16.19
C PHE A 31 5.40 0.02 -14.68
N VAL A 32 6.59 0.44 -14.26
CA VAL A 32 6.90 0.73 -12.84
C VAL A 32 6.01 1.85 -12.32
N PHE A 33 5.82 2.91 -13.11
CA PHE A 33 4.96 4.03 -12.75
C PHE A 33 3.51 3.56 -12.53
N PHE A 34 2.99 2.72 -13.43
CA PHE A 34 1.65 2.13 -13.30
C PHE A 34 1.53 1.23 -12.07
N LEU A 35 2.51 0.36 -11.81
CA LEU A 35 2.53 -0.50 -10.63
C LEU A 35 2.53 0.33 -9.34
N MET A 36 3.31 1.40 -9.27
CA MET A 36 3.35 2.28 -8.11
C MET A 36 1.99 2.97 -7.87
N PHE A 37 1.30 3.38 -8.93
CA PHE A 37 -0.01 4.04 -8.85
C PHE A 37 -1.13 3.15 -8.31
N ILE A 38 -1.03 1.84 -8.51
CA ILE A 38 -2.14 0.92 -8.18
C ILE A 38 -1.76 0.01 -7.01
N LEU A 39 -0.56 -0.55 -6.98
CA LEU A 39 -0.21 -1.67 -6.11
C LEU A 39 0.59 -1.28 -4.88
N SER A 40 1.08 -0.04 -4.77
CA SER A 40 1.86 0.40 -3.61
C SER A 40 1.06 0.26 -2.31
N GLY A 41 -0.20 0.71 -2.32
CA GLY A 41 -1.11 0.61 -1.18
C GLY A 41 -1.46 -0.84 -0.79
N ALA A 42 -1.79 -1.68 -1.78
CA ALA A 42 -2.03 -3.10 -1.53
C ALA A 42 -0.78 -3.80 -0.96
N GLY A 43 0.39 -3.54 -1.54
CA GLY A 43 1.66 -4.11 -1.09
C GLY A 43 1.97 -3.74 0.36
N VAL A 44 1.77 -2.48 0.75
CA VAL A 44 1.97 -2.04 2.13
C VAL A 44 1.02 -2.75 3.09
N ILE A 45 -0.27 -2.90 2.75
CA ILE A 45 -1.24 -3.63 3.60
C ILE A 45 -0.85 -5.09 3.77
N VAL A 46 -0.46 -5.77 2.69
CA VAL A 46 -0.01 -7.18 2.74
C VAL A 46 1.20 -7.32 3.67
N VAL A 47 2.16 -6.40 3.59
CA VAL A 47 3.34 -6.39 4.46
C VAL A 47 2.94 -6.15 5.92
N LEU A 48 2.08 -5.17 6.18
CA LEU A 48 1.62 -4.86 7.54
C LEU A 48 0.86 -6.02 8.19
N LYS A 49 0.02 -6.72 7.42
CA LYS A 49 -0.69 -7.91 7.90
C LYS A 49 0.28 -9.07 8.17
N ARG A 50 1.30 -9.25 7.32
CA ARG A 50 2.33 -10.30 7.50
C ARG A 50 3.15 -10.13 8.79
N TYR A 51 3.48 -8.89 9.17
CA TYR A 51 4.19 -8.59 10.41
C TYR A 51 3.27 -8.48 11.64
N ASN A 52 2.03 -8.95 11.53
CA ASN A 52 1.02 -8.95 12.59
C ASN A 52 0.83 -7.58 13.28
N SER A 53 1.17 -6.50 12.58
CA SER A 53 1.11 -5.13 13.10
C SER A 53 -0.31 -4.55 13.00
N VAL A 54 -1.22 -5.29 12.36
CA VAL A 54 -2.61 -4.93 12.19
C VAL A 54 -3.47 -6.13 12.54
N GLY A 55 -4.36 -5.95 13.54
CA GLY A 55 -5.37 -6.93 13.89
C GLY A 55 -6.45 -7.06 12.81
N ILE A 56 -7.72 -7.04 13.20
CA ILE A 56 -8.83 -7.04 12.26
C ILE A 56 -8.80 -5.71 11.50
N LEU A 57 -8.54 -5.79 10.19
CA LEU A 57 -8.37 -4.63 9.32
C LEU A 57 -9.74 -4.20 8.78
N SER A 58 -10.21 -3.02 9.16
CA SER A 58 -11.43 -2.45 8.57
C SER A 58 -11.17 -1.95 7.15
N ILE A 59 -12.20 -1.97 6.31
CA ILE A 59 -12.22 -1.33 4.98
C ILE A 59 -11.74 0.13 5.03
N TYR A 60 -12.15 0.88 6.07
CA TYR A 60 -11.76 2.29 6.25
C TYR A 60 -10.26 2.44 6.56
N ASP A 61 -9.69 1.51 7.34
CA ASP A 61 -8.26 1.49 7.65
C ASP A 61 -7.46 1.15 6.38
N GLY A 62 -7.92 0.18 5.58
CA GLY A 62 -7.30 -0.16 4.30
C GLY A 62 -7.27 1.00 3.30
N CYS A 63 -8.39 1.72 3.17
CA CYS A 63 -8.47 2.92 2.35
C CYS A 63 -7.44 3.98 2.78
N SER A 64 -7.38 4.27 4.08
CA SER A 64 -6.46 5.28 4.64
C SER A 64 -4.99 4.89 4.49
N ILE A 65 -4.65 3.64 4.80
CA ILE A 65 -3.29 3.08 4.65
C ILE A 65 -2.87 3.14 3.18
N GLY A 66 -3.75 2.71 2.28
CA GLY A 66 -3.50 2.73 0.83
C GLY A 66 -3.23 4.15 0.32
N ALA A 67 -4.07 5.12 0.70
CA ALA A 67 -3.91 6.51 0.30
C ALA A 67 -2.56 7.10 0.76
N ILE A 68 -2.22 6.92 2.04
CA ILE A 68 -0.99 7.44 2.62
C ILE A 68 0.23 6.78 1.96
N ALA A 69 0.21 5.46 1.80
CA ALA A 69 1.30 4.73 1.15
C ALA A 69 1.50 5.18 -0.31
N GLY A 70 0.42 5.32 -1.07
CA GLY A 70 0.46 5.78 -2.46
C GLY A 70 0.98 7.21 -2.62
N PHE A 71 0.57 8.10 -1.72
CA PHE A 71 1.05 9.49 -1.69
C PHE A 71 2.55 9.54 -1.37
N ILE A 72 2.96 8.92 -0.25
CA ILE A 72 4.34 8.96 0.23
C ILE A 72 5.29 8.24 -0.75
N SER A 73 4.86 7.14 -1.35
CA SER A 73 5.68 6.42 -2.33
C SER A 73 5.97 7.27 -3.58
N LEU A 74 5.00 8.01 -4.11
CA LEU A 74 5.28 8.88 -5.26
C LEU A 74 6.14 10.11 -4.88
N ILE A 75 5.93 10.69 -3.69
CA ILE A 75 6.82 11.77 -3.20
C ILE A 75 8.26 11.26 -3.06
N ALA A 76 8.46 10.13 -2.39
CA ALA A 76 9.79 9.53 -2.23
C ALA A 76 10.41 9.14 -3.58
N ALA A 77 9.62 8.58 -4.50
CA ALA A 77 10.07 8.26 -5.85
C ALA A 77 10.52 9.52 -6.61
N SER A 78 9.79 10.63 -6.48
CA SER A 78 10.13 11.89 -7.16
C SER A 78 11.44 12.49 -6.64
N ILE A 79 11.69 12.42 -5.33
CA ILE A 79 12.91 12.91 -4.68
C ILE A 79 14.14 12.12 -5.16
N VAL A 80 13.97 10.85 -5.51
CA VAL A 80 15.06 10.03 -6.07
C VAL A 80 15.17 10.22 -7.58
N TYR A 81 14.07 10.05 -8.31
CA TYR A 81 14.04 10.01 -9.76
C TYR A 81 14.45 11.35 -10.39
N ILE A 82 13.85 12.47 -9.97
CA ILE A 82 14.05 13.78 -10.62
C ILE A 82 15.52 14.24 -10.58
N PRO A 83 16.21 14.27 -9.43
CA PRO A 83 17.60 14.71 -9.41
C PRO A 83 18.52 13.74 -10.14
N VAL A 84 18.32 12.43 -10.00
CA VAL A 84 19.19 11.43 -10.66
C VAL A 84 18.98 11.44 -12.17
N ALA A 85 17.74 11.53 -12.66
CA ALA A 85 17.44 11.65 -14.08
C ALA A 85 18.01 12.96 -14.68
N SER A 86 18.01 14.05 -13.90
CA SER A 86 18.63 15.32 -14.29
C SER A 86 20.15 15.20 -14.44
N LEU A 87 20.82 14.50 -13.51
CA LEU A 87 22.27 14.26 -13.56
C LEU A 87 22.69 13.33 -14.70
N LEU A 88 21.90 12.28 -14.98
CA LEU A 88 22.20 11.30 -16.01
C LEU A 88 21.92 11.82 -17.44
N GLY A 89 21.48 13.07 -17.59
CA GLY A 89 21.08 13.64 -18.89
C GLY A 89 19.92 12.88 -19.55
N GLY A 90 19.21 12.08 -18.76
CA GLY A 90 18.67 10.80 -19.21
C GLY A 90 17.41 10.91 -20.06
N PHE A 91 16.47 11.82 -19.79
CA PHE A 91 15.23 11.80 -20.57
C PHE A 91 14.44 13.10 -20.66
N PHE A 92 14.85 14.16 -19.99
CA PHE A 92 14.26 15.48 -20.19
C PHE A 92 15.39 16.47 -20.01
N SER A 93 15.90 17.00 -21.13
CA SER A 93 16.41 18.35 -21.06
C SER A 93 15.22 19.17 -20.54
N PHE A 94 15.19 19.53 -19.24
CA PHE A 94 14.19 20.47 -18.71
C PHE A 94 14.21 21.78 -19.52
N LYS A 95 15.31 22.04 -20.23
CA LYS A 95 15.44 23.07 -21.27
C LYS A 95 14.57 22.85 -22.52
N GLY A 96 14.23 21.62 -22.89
CA GLY A 96 13.50 21.27 -24.13
C GLY A 96 11.98 21.34 -24.03
N LEU A 97 11.40 21.17 -22.82
CA LEU A 97 9.95 21.34 -22.58
C LEU A 97 9.56 22.62 -21.85
N GLY A 98 10.53 23.45 -21.45
CA GLY A 98 10.24 24.77 -20.84
C GLY A 98 9.55 24.72 -19.48
N PHE A 99 9.54 23.56 -18.80
CA PHE A 99 8.93 23.44 -17.48
C PHE A 99 9.78 24.16 -16.43
N SER A 100 9.18 25.17 -15.80
CA SER A 100 9.76 25.81 -14.63
C SER A 100 9.79 24.83 -13.45
N ILE A 101 10.68 25.08 -12.48
CA ILE A 101 10.75 24.30 -11.23
C ILE A 101 9.36 24.22 -10.54
N LEU A 102 8.58 25.30 -10.63
CA LEU A 102 7.23 25.38 -10.10
C LEU A 102 6.28 24.40 -10.80
N ALA A 103 6.35 24.30 -12.13
CA ALA A 103 5.52 23.37 -12.89
C ALA A 103 5.85 21.91 -12.55
N VAL A 104 7.13 21.59 -12.33
CA VAL A 104 7.55 20.25 -11.90
C VAL A 104 7.01 19.93 -10.50
N MET A 105 7.11 20.87 -9.56
CA MET A 105 6.56 20.70 -8.21
C MET A 105 5.03 20.49 -8.24
N LEU A 106 4.31 21.29 -9.04
CA LEU A 106 2.86 21.15 -9.21
C LEU A 106 2.48 19.81 -9.85
N LEU A 107 3.26 19.36 -10.84
CA LEU A 107 3.05 18.06 -11.48
C LEU A 107 3.24 16.92 -10.49
N VAL A 108 4.34 16.93 -9.72
CA VAL A 108 4.61 15.93 -8.67
C VAL A 108 3.50 15.93 -7.63
N PHE A 109 3.08 17.11 -7.16
CA PHE A 109 2.02 17.20 -6.17
C PHE A 109 0.67 16.70 -6.69
N SER A 110 0.30 17.08 -7.92
CA SER A 110 -0.96 16.65 -8.55
C SER A 110 -0.98 15.14 -8.80
N THR A 111 0.14 14.60 -9.28
CA THR A 111 0.28 13.15 -9.47
C THR A 111 0.33 12.41 -8.14
N ALA A 112 0.85 13.01 -7.06
CA ALA A 112 0.87 12.40 -5.72
C ALA A 112 -0.55 12.23 -5.17
N ILE A 113 -1.40 13.24 -5.35
CA ILE A 113 -2.82 13.16 -4.98
C ILE A 113 -3.52 12.06 -5.80
N LEU A 114 -3.25 11.99 -7.10
CA LEU A 114 -3.85 10.96 -7.95
C LEU A 114 -3.37 9.56 -7.58
N SER A 115 -2.08 9.40 -7.26
CA SER A 115 -1.51 8.15 -6.73
C SER A 115 -2.16 7.74 -5.41
N ALA A 116 -2.39 8.71 -4.51
CA ALA A 116 -3.11 8.47 -3.27
C ALA A 116 -4.51 7.93 -3.54
N LEU A 117 -5.24 8.49 -4.50
CA LEU A 117 -6.59 8.05 -4.83
C LEU A 117 -6.64 6.60 -5.34
N PHE A 118 -5.80 6.26 -6.32
CA PHE A 118 -5.79 4.90 -6.87
C PHE A 118 -5.31 3.86 -5.85
N ASN A 119 -4.30 4.20 -5.04
CA ASN A 119 -3.84 3.32 -3.97
C ASN A 119 -4.83 3.23 -2.81
N ALA A 120 -5.68 4.23 -2.58
CA ALA A 120 -6.79 4.15 -1.63
C ALA A 120 -7.80 3.07 -2.06
N PHE A 121 -8.17 3.04 -3.34
CA PHE A 121 -9.03 1.99 -3.89
C PHE A 121 -8.38 0.62 -3.81
N SER A 122 -7.11 0.51 -4.18
CA SER A 122 -6.41 -0.77 -4.07
C SER A 122 -6.27 -1.24 -2.62
N GLY A 123 -6.03 -0.31 -1.69
CA GLY A 123 -5.94 -0.59 -0.27
C GLY A 123 -7.28 -1.03 0.32
N LEU A 124 -8.37 -0.38 -0.09
CA LEU A 124 -9.75 -0.73 0.25
C LEU A 124 -10.09 -2.16 -0.18
N VAL A 125 -9.82 -2.52 -1.45
CA VAL A 125 -10.08 -3.87 -1.97
C VAL A 125 -9.26 -4.91 -1.21
N THR A 126 -7.99 -4.62 -0.94
CA THR A 126 -7.11 -5.53 -0.20
C THR A 126 -7.62 -5.77 1.22
N ALA A 127 -8.02 -4.71 1.92
CA ALA A 127 -8.58 -4.84 3.26
C ALA A 127 -9.89 -5.60 3.29
N TYR A 128 -10.78 -5.36 2.32
CA TYR A 128 -12.02 -6.13 2.18
C TYR A 128 -11.77 -7.63 2.03
N VAL A 129 -10.78 -8.01 1.20
CA VAL A 129 -10.40 -9.42 1.03
C VAL A 129 -9.89 -10.01 2.34
N TYR A 130 -9.01 -9.29 3.06
CA TYR A 130 -8.50 -9.75 4.35
C TYR A 130 -9.59 -9.89 5.41
N GLU A 131 -10.52 -8.93 5.49
CA GLU A 131 -11.65 -8.96 6.42
C GLU A 131 -12.53 -10.20 6.20
N LYS A 132 -12.80 -10.54 4.92
CA LYS A 132 -13.57 -11.74 4.57
C LYS A 132 -12.85 -13.04 4.91
N ILE A 133 -11.54 -13.11 4.68
CA ILE A 133 -10.74 -14.30 5.03
C ILE A 133 -10.73 -14.52 6.55
N GLU A 134 -10.56 -13.45 7.32
CA GLU A 134 -10.46 -13.53 8.78
C GLU A 134 -11.80 -13.85 9.44
N THR A 135 -12.89 -13.26 8.94
CA THR A 135 -14.26 -13.59 9.40
C THR A 135 -14.61 -15.05 9.15
N ARG A 136 -14.19 -15.62 8.01
CA ARG A 136 -14.38 -17.05 7.70
C ARG A 136 -13.60 -17.95 8.65
N HIS A 137 -12.37 -17.57 9.01
CA HIS A 137 -11.55 -18.34 9.93
C HIS A 137 -12.12 -18.33 11.35
N LEU A 138 -12.62 -17.17 11.82
CA LEU A 138 -13.26 -17.05 13.13
C LEU A 138 -14.53 -17.90 13.21
N SER A 139 -15.43 -17.78 12.22
CA SER A 139 -16.65 -18.59 12.16
C SER A 139 -16.37 -20.10 12.13
N PHE A 140 -15.30 -20.53 11.47
CA PHE A 140 -14.90 -21.95 11.48
C PHE A 140 -14.42 -22.38 12.87
N LYS A 141 -13.59 -21.59 13.55
CA LYS A 141 -13.08 -21.90 14.90
C LYS A 141 -14.21 -22.00 15.93
N ASP A 142 -15.16 -21.07 15.86
CA ASP A 142 -16.31 -21.06 16.78
C ASP A 142 -17.17 -22.32 16.63
N HIS A 143 -17.34 -22.85 15.40
CA HIS A 143 -18.07 -24.10 15.18
C HIS A 143 -17.37 -25.32 15.81
N PHE A 144 -16.04 -25.38 15.76
CA PHE A 144 -15.29 -26.48 16.40
C PHE A 144 -15.34 -26.40 17.93
N GLU A 145 -15.24 -25.20 18.50
CA GLU A 145 -15.34 -25.03 19.96
C GLU A 145 -16.73 -25.37 20.49
N ILE A 146 -17.79 -25.13 19.71
CA ILE A 146 -19.15 -25.54 20.07
C ILE A 146 -19.32 -27.07 19.97
N GLU A 147 -18.78 -27.70 18.92
CA GLU A 147 -18.85 -29.17 18.76
C GLU A 147 -18.05 -29.91 19.84
N GLU A 148 -16.85 -29.45 20.19
CA GLU A 148 -16.05 -30.04 21.28
C GLU A 148 -16.69 -29.80 22.66
N GLY A 149 -17.31 -28.63 22.87
CA GLY A 149 -18.06 -28.32 24.09
C GLY A 149 -19.31 -29.18 24.26
N GLU A 150 -20.10 -29.39 23.19
CA GLU A 150 -21.28 -30.26 23.22
C GLU A 150 -20.90 -31.74 23.43
N GLN A 151 -19.79 -32.21 22.85
CA GLN A 151 -19.33 -33.58 23.06
C GLN A 151 -18.84 -33.83 24.50
N GLY A 152 -18.18 -32.84 25.13
CA GLY A 152 -17.75 -32.94 26.52
C GLY A 152 -18.93 -32.94 27.51
N GLU A 153 -19.98 -32.15 27.27
CA GLU A 153 -21.18 -32.14 28.12
C GLU A 153 -22.01 -33.43 28.00
N LEU A 154 -22.00 -34.09 26.84
CA LEU A 154 -22.68 -35.38 26.65
C LEU A 154 -21.95 -36.53 27.36
N GLU A 155 -20.61 -36.51 27.41
CA GLU A 155 -19.83 -37.51 28.15
C GLU A 155 -19.95 -37.34 29.68
N GLU A 156 -20.07 -36.12 30.20
CA GLU A 156 -20.30 -35.90 31.65
C GLU A 156 -21.71 -36.29 32.13
N GLN A 157 -22.71 -36.35 31.24
CA GLN A 157 -24.06 -36.80 31.60
C GLN A 157 -24.23 -38.32 31.62
N GLU A 158 -23.28 -39.08 31.05
CA GLU A 158 -23.29 -40.56 31.05
C GLU A 158 -22.50 -41.19 32.21
N VAL A 159 -21.93 -40.40 33.14
CA VAL A 159 -21.21 -40.85 34.35
C VAL A 159 -22.01 -40.58 35.62
#